data_AF-A0A960S6B1-F1
#
_entry.id   AF-A0A960S6B1-F1
#
_cell.length_a   1.000
_cell.length_b   1.000
_cell.length_c   1.000
_cell.angle_alpha   90.00
_cell.angle_beta   90.00
_cell.angle_gamma   90.00
#
_symmetry.space_group_name_H-M   'P 1'
#
loop_
_entity.id
_entity.type
_entity.pdbx_description
1 polymer ?
#
loop_
_entity_poly.entity_id
_entity_poly.type
_entity_poly.pdbx_seq_one_letter_code
_entity_poly.pdbx_strand_id
1 'polypeptide(L)'
;MALQCGIVGLPNVGKSTLFNALTAAGIAAENYPFCTIEPNSGVVVVPDARLAALDAIVHSKQVVPATVEFVDIAGLVRGASEGEG
;
A
#
# COMPACT_ATOMS: atom_id res chain seq x y z
N MET A 1 12.02 11.98 -3.18
CA MET A 1 11.54 11.05 -2.13
C MET A 1 10.13 10.66 -2.51
N ALA A 2 9.87 9.39 -2.82
CA ALA A 2 8.50 8.92 -3.00
C ALA A 2 7.82 8.89 -1.62
N LEU A 3 6.56 9.34 -1.55
CA LEU A 3 5.80 9.31 -0.31
C LEU A 3 5.40 7.87 -0.01
N GLN A 4 5.82 7.36 1.15
CA GLN A 4 5.46 6.03 1.66
C GLN A 4 4.40 6.18 2.76
N CYS A 5 3.36 5.35 2.71
CA CYS A 5 2.29 5.31 3.68
C CYS A 5 2.16 3.90 4.29
N GLY A 6 2.36 3.79 5.61
CA GLY A 6 2.18 2.53 6.33
C GLY A 6 0.73 2.31 6.73
N ILE A 7 0.17 1.14 6.42
CA ILE A 7 -1.13 0.71 6.94
C ILE A 7 -0.89 0.01 8.28
N VAL A 8 -1.43 0.57 9.36
CA VAL A 8 -1.34 0.03 10.72
C VAL A 8 -2.72 -0.30 11.26
N GLY A 9 -2.81 -1.35 12.08
CA GLY A 9 -4.06 -1.77 12.69
C GLY A 9 -3.87 -2.95 13.63
N LEU A 10 -4.89 -3.21 14.45
CA LEU A 10 -4.95 -4.40 15.30
C LEU A 10 -5.04 -5.68 14.44
N PRO A 11 -4.73 -6.85 15.00
CA PRO A 11 -4.96 -8.13 14.32
C PRO A 11 -6.43 -8.26 13.86
N ASN A 12 -6.62 -8.83 12.66
CA ASN A 12 -7.93 -9.18 12.08
C ASN A 12 -8.91 -8.01 11.79
N VAL A 13 -8.44 -6.75 11.70
CA VAL A 13 -9.30 -5.60 11.34
C VAL A 13 -9.50 -5.40 9.83
N GLY A 14 -9.05 -6.34 9.01
CA GLY A 14 -9.13 -6.23 7.55
C GLY A 14 -7.99 -5.46 6.88
N LYS A 15 -6.86 -5.25 7.58
CA LYS A 15 -5.65 -4.58 7.07
C LYS A 15 -5.19 -5.15 5.71
N SER A 16 -5.01 -6.48 5.63
CA SER A 16 -4.58 -7.15 4.40
C SER A 16 -5.64 -7.09 3.29
N THR A 17 -6.93 -7.07 3.66
CA THR A 17 -8.02 -6.88 2.69
C THR A 17 -7.96 -5.49 2.06
N LEU A 18 -7.75 -4.44 2.85
CA LEU A 18 -7.60 -3.07 2.36
C LEU A 18 -6.34 -2.93 1.50
N PHE A 19 -5.21 -3.50 1.94
CA PHE A 19 -3.96 -3.47 1.20
C PHE A 19 -4.11 -4.12 -0.19
N ASN A 20 -4.72 -5.31 -0.25
CA ASN A 20 -4.97 -6.00 -1.52
C ASN A 20 -5.93 -5.22 -2.43
N ALA A 21 -6.95 -4.56 -1.86
CA ALA A 21 -7.86 -3.71 -2.62
C ALA A 21 -7.18 -2.48 -3.21
N LEU A 22 -6.26 -1.85 -2.47
CA LEU A 22 -5.52 -0.66 -2.92
C LEU A 22 -4.47 -0.99 -3.98
N THR A 23 -3.76 -2.10 -3.81
CA THR A 23 -2.61 -2.45 -4.66
C THR A 23 -2.99 -3.28 -5.87
N ALA A 24 -4.22 -3.85 -5.89
CA ALA A 24 -4.62 -4.91 -6.81
C ALA A 24 -3.59 -6.07 -6.89
N ALA A 25 -2.66 -6.12 -5.92
CA ALA A 25 -1.64 -7.12 -5.83
C ALA A 25 -2.34 -8.36 -5.27
N GLY A 26 -2.37 -9.43 -6.07
CA GLY A 26 -2.84 -10.74 -5.63
C GLY A 26 -1.89 -11.37 -4.64
N ILE A 27 -1.61 -10.69 -3.52
CA ILE A 27 -0.76 -11.20 -2.46
C ILE A 27 -1.55 -12.29 -1.75
N ALA A 28 -1.01 -13.51 -1.78
CA ALA A 28 -1.53 -14.64 -1.05
C ALA A 28 -1.55 -14.28 0.44
N ALA A 29 -2.73 -14.31 1.05
CA ALA A 29 -2.89 -14.15 2.49
C ALA A 29 -2.42 -15.44 3.19
N GLU A 30 -1.11 -15.69 3.19
CA GLU A 30 -0.52 -16.83 3.89
C GLU A 30 0.06 -16.37 5.24
N ASN A 31 -0.39 -17.03 6.30
CA ASN A 31 0.07 -16.82 7.67
C ASN A 31 1.42 -17.55 7.85
N TYR A 32 2.55 -16.84 7.77
CA TYR A 32 3.84 -17.41 8.17
C TYR A 32 4.37 -16.77 9.45
N PRO A 33 4.32 -17.48 10.59
CA PRO A 33 5.05 -17.06 11.77
C PRO A 33 6.53 -17.45 11.59
N PHE A 34 7.45 -16.53 11.93
CA PHE A 34 8.90 -16.75 12.08
C PHE A 34 9.87 -16.53 10.90
N CYS A 35 9.58 -15.65 9.94
CA CYS A 35 10.63 -15.08 9.08
C CYS A 35 10.52 -13.56 9.04
N THR A 36 11.65 -12.86 8.85
CA THR A 36 11.68 -11.42 8.57
C THR A 36 10.97 -11.17 7.23
N ILE A 37 9.64 -11.06 7.26
CA ILE A 37 8.84 -10.80 6.07
C ILE A 37 9.14 -9.36 5.67
N GLU A 38 9.75 -9.14 4.50
CA GLU A 38 9.78 -7.81 3.89
C GLU A 38 8.34 -7.31 3.87
N PRO A 39 8.05 -6.14 4.46
CA PRO A 39 6.68 -5.69 4.61
C PRO A 39 6.05 -5.61 3.22
N ASN A 40 4.83 -6.13 3.06
CA ASN A 40 4.19 -6.13 1.74
C ASN A 40 4.10 -4.68 1.27
N SER A 41 4.80 -4.35 0.18
CA SER A 41 4.75 -3.00 -0.40
C SER A 41 4.06 -3.04 -1.76
N GLY A 42 3.35 -1.96 -2.08
CA GLY A 42 2.64 -1.84 -3.35
C GLY A 42 2.50 -0.39 -3.77
N VAL A 43 2.70 -0.14 -5.06
CA VAL A 43 2.62 1.20 -5.66
C VAL A 43 1.24 1.39 -6.28
N VAL A 44 0.56 2.47 -5.89
CA VAL A 44 -0.78 2.81 -6.34
C VAL A 44 -0.77 4.15 -7.05
N VAL A 45 -1.44 4.23 -8.20
CA VAL A 45 -1.62 5.48 -8.94
C VAL A 45 -2.63 6.37 -8.23
N VAL A 46 -2.33 7.65 -8.10
CA VAL A 46 -3.25 8.62 -7.51
C VAL A 46 -4.34 8.95 -8.54
N PRO A 47 -5.62 8.68 -8.25
CA PRO A 47 -6.70 9.02 -9.16
C PRO A 47 -6.86 10.55 -9.23
N ASP A 48 -6.59 11.13 -10.39
CA ASP A 48 -6.69 12.58 -10.61
C ASP A 48 -7.39 12.89 -11.94
N ALA A 49 -8.66 13.32 -11.85
CA ALA A 49 -9.46 13.69 -13.02
C ALA A 49 -8.88 14.91 -13.79
N ARG A 50 -8.03 15.73 -13.15
CA ARG A 50 -7.41 16.89 -13.79
C ARG A 50 -6.42 16.48 -14.87
N LEU A 51 -5.78 15.33 -14.73
CA LEU A 51 -4.85 14.82 -15.75
C LEU A 51 -5.57 14.56 -17.07
N ALA A 52 -6.77 13.99 -17.03
CA ALA A 52 -7.58 13.77 -18.22
C ALA A 52 -8.04 15.10 -18.85
N ALA A 53 -8.44 16.07 -18.03
CA ALA A 53 -8.84 17.39 -18.52
C ALA A 53 -7.68 18.15 -19.19
N LEU A 54 -6.46 18.05 -18.64
CA LEU A 54 -5.26 18.65 -19.23
C LEU A 54 -4.86 17.95 -20.53
N ASP A 55 -4.93 16.62 -20.57
CA ASP A 55 -4.61 15.86 -21.78
C ASP A 55 -5.58 16.13 -22.93
N ALA A 56 -6.85 16.39 -22.63
CA ALA A 56 -7.84 16.81 -23.63
C ALA A 56 -7.52 18.17 -24.28
N ILE A 57 -6.75 19.03 -23.61
CA ILE A 57 -6.34 20.36 -24.11
C ILE A 57 -4.99 20.28 -24.82
N VAL A 58 -4.03 19.55 -24.25
CA VAL A 58 -2.62 19.57 -24.67
C VAL A 58 -2.27 18.41 -25.60
N HIS A 59 -3.08 17.35 -25.62
CA HIS A 59 -2.85 16.11 -26.39
C HIS A 59 -1.44 15.55 -26.17
N SER A 60 -1.13 15.23 -24.91
CA SER A 60 0.19 14.76 -24.55
C SER A 60 0.42 13.36 -25.13
N LYS A 61 1.66 13.08 -25.55
CA LYS A 61 2.04 11.74 -26.01
C LYS A 61 1.83 10.66 -24.93
N GLN A 62 1.94 11.06 -23.66
CA GLN A 62 1.80 10.19 -22.51
C GLN A 62 1.36 10.99 -21.28
N VAL A 63 0.40 10.44 -20.53
CA VAL A 63 0.01 10.95 -19.21
C VAL A 63 0.71 10.11 -18.15
N VAL A 64 1.44 10.77 -17.24
CA VAL A 64 2.15 10.11 -16.14
C VAL A 64 1.50 10.51 -14.82
N PRO A 65 0.75 9.61 -14.15
CA PRO A 65 0.12 9.93 -12.87
C PRO A 65 1.15 9.97 -11.73
N ALA A 66 0.82 10.68 -10.66
CA ALA A 66 1.53 10.57 -9.41
C ALA A 66 1.28 9.18 -8.77
N THR A 67 2.26 8.69 -8.01
CA THR A 67 2.20 7.39 -7.35
C THR A 67 2.42 7.53 -5.84
N VAL A 68 1.76 6.67 -5.06
CA VAL A 68 1.98 6.52 -3.62
C VAL A 68 2.35 5.07 -3.34
N GLU A 69 3.33 4.85 -2.48
CA GLU A 69 3.71 3.52 -2.02
C GLU A 69 3.00 3.22 -0.71
N PHE A 70 2.23 2.14 -0.66
CA PHE A 70 1.64 1.61 0.55
C PHE A 70 2.48 0.46 1.08
N VAL A 71 2.66 0.44 2.39
CA VAL A 71 3.40 -0.61 3.11
C VAL A 71 2.48 -1.24 4.13
N ASP A 72 2.28 -2.55 4.04
CA ASP A 72 1.53 -3.31 5.03
C ASP A 72 2.43 -3.59 6.24
N ILE A 73 2.19 -2.90 7.35
CA ILE A 73 2.98 -3.09 8.56
C ILE A 73 2.36 -4.25 9.36
N ALA A 74 3.20 -5.15 9.86
CA ALA A 74 2.76 -6.22 10.75
C ALA A 74 1.93 -5.65 11.91
N GLY A 75 0.87 -6.37 12.30
CA GLY A 75 -0.07 -5.87 13.31
C GLY A 75 0.63 -5.49 14.60
N LEU A 76 0.27 -4.34 15.17
CA LEU A 76 0.79 -3.91 16.46
C LEU A 76 0.14 -4.78 17.55
N VAL A 77 0.86 -5.79 18.01
CA VAL A 77 0.46 -6.62 19.15
C VAL A 77 0.79 -5.85 20.43
N ARG A 78 -0.03 -5.97 21.48
CA ARG A 78 0.35 -5.50 22.82
C ARG A 78 1.66 -6.19 23.19
N GLY A 79 2.71 -5.42 23.51
CA GLY A 79 4.06 -5.95 23.79
C GLY A 79 5.06 -5.82 22.63
N ALA A 80 4.66 -5.34 21.45
CA ALA A 80 5.58 -5.16 20.32
C ALA A 80 6.76 -4.20 20.61
N SER A 81 6.59 -3.27 21.56
CA SER A 81 7.66 -2.38 22.04
C SER A 81 8.66 -3.05 22.99
N GLU A 82 8.30 -4.23 23.53
CA GLU A 82 9.11 -5.00 24.49
C GLU A 82 9.74 -6.24 23.82
N GLY A 83 9.52 -6.45 22.52
CA GLY A 83 10.09 -7.56 21.75
C GLY A 83 9.32 -8.87 21.84
N GLU A 84 8.14 -8.88 22.47
CA GLU A 84 7.22 -10.02 22.41
C GLU A 84 6.43 -9.95 21.09
N GLY A 85 6.95 -10.67 20.09
CA GLY A 85 6.33 -10.91 18.79
C GLY A 85 5.84 -12.35 18.67
#